data_AF-A0A2V5YI29-F1
#
_entry.id   AF-A0A2V5YI29-F1
#
_cell.length_a   1.000
_cell.length_b   1.000
_cell.length_c   1.000
_cell.angle_alpha   90.00
_cell.angle_beta   90.00
_cell.angle_gamma   90.00
#
_symmetry.space_group_name_H-M   'P 1'
#
loop_
_entity.id
_entity.type
_entity.pdbx_description
1 polymer ?
#
loop_
_entity_poly.entity_id
_entity_poly.type
_entity_poly.pdbx_seq_one_letter_code
_entity_poly.pdbx_strand_id
1 'polypeptide(L)'
;MNPPLLPVQKRFPWIVYWLVLFVIGLFALAPIGSVMTCAWIANSHNCKLDEGSVHPCIINGKDYGQLLYTLGVLGWLMLVTIPGGLIAFVVWLIVLILHRASWQKRMTAGVPPPIPPPAATA
;
A
#
# COMPACT_ATOMS: atom_id res chain seq x y z
N MET A 1 18.47 37.27 -29.44
CA MET A 1 17.96 35.91 -29.68
C MET A 1 17.73 35.27 -28.32
N ASN A 2 16.49 35.10 -27.88
CA ASN A 2 16.21 34.44 -26.61
C ASN A 2 16.27 32.92 -26.80
N PRO A 3 16.94 32.17 -25.91
CA PRO A 3 16.94 30.72 -26.00
C PRO A 3 15.54 30.16 -25.68
N PRO A 4 15.13 29.05 -26.34
CA PRO A 4 13.89 28.36 -26.00
C PRO A 4 14.02 27.75 -24.60
N LEU A 5 13.05 28.02 -23.74
CA LEU A 5 12.96 27.43 -22.40
C LEU A 5 12.72 25.93 -22.55
N LEU A 6 13.73 25.12 -22.19
CA LEU A 6 13.60 23.67 -22.17
C LEU A 6 12.48 23.26 -21.19
N PRO A 7 11.53 22.41 -21.60
CA PRO A 7 10.52 21.90 -20.68
C PRO A 7 11.23 21.05 -19.62
N VAL A 8 11.22 21.52 -18.37
CA VAL A 8 11.59 20.71 -17.20
C VAL A 8 10.64 19.52 -17.17
N GLN A 9 11.10 18.41 -17.73
CA GLN A 9 10.37 17.15 -17.81
C GLN A 9 10.27 16.61 -16.39
N LYS A 10 9.27 17.07 -15.62
CA LYS A 10 9.02 16.56 -14.28
C LYS A 10 8.77 15.07 -14.41
N ARG A 11 9.69 14.23 -13.93
CA ARG A 11 9.45 12.79 -13.83
C ARG A 11 8.18 12.59 -13.02
N PHE A 12 7.21 11.88 -13.59
CA PHE A 12 5.99 11.52 -12.89
C PHE A 12 6.40 10.78 -11.60
N PRO A 13 5.89 11.17 -10.42
CA PRO A 13 6.42 10.73 -9.12
C PRO A 13 5.95 9.31 -8.76
N TRP A 14 6.27 8.34 -9.62
CA TRP A 14 5.88 6.94 -9.46
C TRP A 14 6.42 6.32 -8.17
N ILE A 15 7.58 6.76 -7.70
CA ILE A 15 8.18 6.33 -6.43
C ILE A 15 7.28 6.64 -5.23
N VAL A 16 6.62 7.80 -5.20
CA VAL A 16 5.72 8.16 -4.10
C VAL A 16 4.50 7.25 -4.09
N TYR A 17 3.93 6.95 -5.26
CA TYR A 17 2.81 6.02 -5.38
C TYR A 17 3.18 4.61 -4.91
N TRP A 18 4.35 4.09 -5.32
CA TRP A 18 4.85 2.80 -4.84
C TRP A 18 5.10 2.77 -3.33
N LEU A 19 5.65 3.85 -2.75
CA LEU A 19 5.86 3.95 -1.31
C LEU A 19 4.53 3.92 -0.55
N VAL A 20 3.52 4.68 -1.01
CA VAL A 20 2.19 4.67 -0.39
C VAL A 20 1.53 3.29 -0.49
N LEU A 21 1.64 2.61 -1.64
CA LEU A 21 1.14 1.25 -1.80
C LEU A 21 1.81 0.29 -0.82
N PHE A 22 3.13 0.39 -0.66
CA PHE A 22 3.88 -0.45 0.28
C PHE A 22 3.43 -0.24 1.73
N VAL A 23 3.19 1.01 2.14
CA VAL A 23 2.68 1.33 3.49
C VAL A 23 1.27 0.78 3.70
N ILE A 24 0.38 0.90 2.71
CA ILE A 24 -0.99 0.31 2.78
C ILE A 24 -0.91 -1.22 2.90
N GLY A 25 -0.03 -1.86 2.12
CA GLY A 25 0.20 -3.30 2.17
C GLY A 25 0.71 -3.76 3.53
N LEU A 26 1.73 -3.08 4.08
CA LEU A 26 2.24 -3.36 5.42
C LEU A 26 1.15 -3.20 6.50
N PHE A 27 0.35 -2.15 6.43
CA PHE A 27 -0.72 -1.91 7.40
C PHE A 27 -1.81 -2.99 7.35
N ALA A 28 -2.20 -3.42 6.15
CA ALA A 28 -3.20 -4.48 5.97
C ALA A 28 -2.66 -5.87 6.37
N LEU A 29 -1.38 -6.15 6.11
CA LEU A 29 -0.76 -7.46 6.36
C LEU A 29 -0.16 -7.60 7.77
N ALA A 30 0.09 -6.51 8.49
CA ALA A 30 0.64 -6.52 9.85
C ALA A 30 -0.10 -7.46 10.83
N PRO A 31 -1.44 -7.44 10.95
CA PRO A 31 -2.14 -8.34 11.87
C PRO A 31 -2.07 -9.80 11.44
N ILE A 32 -1.97 -10.09 10.13
CA ILE A 32 -1.81 -11.46 9.63
C ILE A 32 -0.45 -12.03 10.08
N GLY A 33 0.63 -11.25 9.95
CA GLY A 33 1.96 -11.65 10.44
C GLY A 33 2.00 -11.88 11.96
N SER A 34 1.29 -11.04 12.72
CA SER A 34 1.14 -11.17 14.17
C SER A 34 0.46 -12.50 14.56
N VAL A 35 -0.65 -12.85 13.91
CA VAL A 35 -1.38 -14.10 14.22
C VAL A 35 -0.60 -15.33 13.75
N MET A 36 0.03 -15.28 12.56
CA MET A 36 0.83 -16.40 12.06
C MET A 36 2.00 -16.75 12.97
N THR A 37 2.75 -15.75 13.44
CA THR A 37 3.87 -15.98 14.37
C THR A 37 3.37 -16.56 15.70
N CYS A 38 2.24 -16.07 16.19
CA CYS A 38 1.59 -16.59 17.39
C CYS A 38 1.18 -18.07 17.24
N ALA A 39 0.49 -18.40 16.16
CA ALA A 39 0.05 -19.77 15.86
C ALA A 39 1.23 -20.74 15.68
N TRP A 40 2.30 -20.26 15.04
CA TRP A 40 3.52 -21.06 14.82
C TRP A 40 4.23 -21.39 16.15
N ILE A 41 4.32 -20.42 17.07
CA ILE A 41 4.89 -20.62 18.41
C ILE A 41 4.02 -21.57 19.24
N ALA A 42 2.69 -21.40 19.22
CA ALA A 42 1.80 -22.28 19.97
C ALA A 42 1.84 -23.73 19.47
N ASN A 43 1.84 -23.93 18.15
CA ASN A 43 1.89 -25.25 17.54
C ASN A 43 3.23 -25.97 17.77
N SER A 44 4.35 -25.23 17.78
CA SER A 44 5.67 -25.81 18.06
C SER A 44 5.86 -26.22 19.52
N HIS A 45 5.19 -25.53 20.45
CA HIS A 45 5.28 -25.80 21.89
C HIS A 45 4.07 -26.54 22.48
N ASN A 46 3.12 -26.99 21.66
CA ASN A 46 1.86 -27.61 22.07
C ASN A 46 1.07 -26.78 23.10
N CYS A 47 1.16 -25.45 23.00
CA CYS A 47 0.43 -24.54 23.88
C CYS A 47 -0.99 -24.31 23.37
N LYS A 48 -1.94 -24.20 24.31
CA LYS A 48 -3.32 -23.86 24.00
C LYS A 48 -3.45 -22.35 23.80
N LEU A 49 -4.05 -21.95 22.68
CA LEU A 49 -4.37 -20.58 22.33
C LEU A 49 -5.90 -20.45 22.32
N ASP A 50 -6.46 -19.68 23.24
CA ASP A 50 -7.89 -19.33 23.23
C ASP A 50 -8.03 -17.81 23.17
N GLU A 51 -9.06 -17.36 22.46
CA GLU A 51 -9.37 -15.93 22.26
C GLU A 51 -10.10 -15.32 23.46
N GLY A 52 -10.67 -16.16 24.34
CA GLY A 52 -11.46 -15.76 25.51
C GLY A 52 -10.69 -15.73 26.83
N SER A 53 -9.49 -16.32 26.89
CA SER A 53 -8.74 -16.46 28.15
C SER A 53 -7.23 -16.60 27.93
N VAL A 54 -6.45 -16.04 28.85
CA VAL A 54 -5.00 -16.20 28.86
C VAL A 54 -4.65 -17.59 29.36
N HIS A 55 -3.92 -18.37 28.56
CA HIS A 55 -3.40 -19.66 28.95
C HIS A 55 -1.87 -19.59 29.10
N PRO A 56 -1.30 -20.04 30.24
CA PRO A 56 0.14 -20.01 30.45
C PRO A 56 0.83 -20.93 29.43
N CYS A 57 1.87 -20.40 28.78
CA CYS A 57 2.67 -21.13 27.80
C CYS A 57 4.13 -20.96 28.18
N ILE A 58 4.67 -21.95 28.90
CA ILE A 58 6.04 -21.89 29.42
C ILE A 58 6.99 -22.43 28.37
N ILE A 59 7.76 -21.54 27.76
CA ILE A 59 8.83 -21.87 26.82
C ILE A 59 10.15 -21.56 27.51
N ASN A 60 10.98 -22.58 27.72
CA ASN A 60 12.28 -22.44 28.35
C ASN A 60 12.24 -21.75 29.73
N GLY A 61 11.20 -22.02 30.52
CA GLY A 61 11.00 -21.45 31.86
C GLY A 61 10.42 -20.03 31.92
N LYS A 62 10.11 -19.39 30.78
CA LYS A 62 9.40 -18.11 30.73
C LYS A 62 7.98 -18.28 30.21
N ASP A 63 7.03 -17.58 30.84
CA ASP A 63 5.63 -17.59 30.40
C ASP A 63 5.42 -16.58 29.26
N TYR A 64 5.06 -17.12 28.09
CA TYR A 64 4.70 -16.36 26.90
C TYR A 64 3.18 -16.25 26.71
N GLY A 65 2.36 -16.86 27.58
CA GLY A 65 0.90 -16.92 27.46
C GLY A 65 0.24 -15.56 27.25
N GLN A 66 0.66 -14.55 28.02
CA GLN A 66 0.20 -13.16 27.89
C GLN A 66 0.51 -12.57 26.51
N LEU A 67 1.70 -12.88 25.98
CA LEU A 67 2.18 -12.36 24.70
C LEU A 67 1.42 -13.02 23.53
N LEU A 68 1.24 -14.35 23.61
CA LEU A 68 0.42 -15.12 22.68
C LEU A 68 -1.04 -14.63 22.67
N TYR A 69 -1.61 -14.37 23.85
CA TYR A 69 -2.95 -13.79 23.96
C TYR A 69 -3.04 -12.40 23.31
N THR A 70 -2.07 -11.52 23.58
CA THR A 70 -2.04 -10.17 22.98
C THR A 70 -1.95 -10.25 21.45
N LEU A 71 -1.10 -11.15 20.91
CA LEU A 71 -1.00 -11.38 19.46
C LEU A 71 -2.29 -11.95 18.85
N GLY A 72 -3.01 -12.81 19.58
CA GLY A 72 -4.31 -13.34 19.19
C GLY A 72 -5.40 -12.26 19.18
N VAL A 73 -5.46 -11.41 20.20
CA VAL A 73 -6.36 -10.25 20.27
C VAL A 73 -6.01 -9.22 19.18
N LEU A 74 -4.74 -9.02 18.87
CA LEU A 74 -4.32 -8.20 17.72
C LEU A 74 -4.81 -8.78 16.38
N GLY A 75 -5.12 -10.08 16.32
CA GLY A 75 -5.81 -10.68 15.19
C GLY A 75 -7.18 -10.06 14.92
N TRP A 76 -7.89 -9.57 15.94
CA TRP A 76 -9.16 -8.87 15.76
C TRP A 76 -9.01 -7.55 15.00
N LEU A 77 -7.82 -6.93 15.04
CA LEU A 77 -7.55 -5.76 14.20
C LEU A 77 -7.67 -6.08 12.71
N MET A 78 -7.53 -7.34 12.29
CA MET A 78 -7.76 -7.78 10.90
C MET A 78 -9.16 -7.39 10.40
N LEU A 79 -10.18 -7.40 11.26
CA LEU A 79 -11.54 -6.99 10.90
C LEU A 79 -11.64 -5.51 10.55
N VAL A 80 -10.71 -4.68 11.03
CA VAL A 80 -10.67 -3.23 10.76
C VAL A 80 -9.62 -2.89 9.70
N THR A 81 -8.44 -3.52 9.77
CA THR A 81 -7.33 -3.24 8.86
C THR A 81 -7.56 -3.78 7.46
N ILE A 82 -8.30 -4.88 7.28
CA ILE A 82 -8.66 -5.38 5.94
C ILE A 82 -9.61 -4.42 5.23
N PRO A 83 -10.79 -4.06 5.78
CA PRO A 83 -11.66 -3.10 5.12
C PRO A 83 -11.02 -1.71 5.03
N GLY A 84 -10.30 -1.28 6.06
CA GLY A 84 -9.55 -0.02 6.04
C GLY A 84 -8.47 0.01 4.95
N GLY A 85 -7.70 -1.07 4.83
CA GLY A 85 -6.68 -1.25 3.79
C GLY A 85 -7.28 -1.31 2.39
N LEU A 86 -8.43 -1.97 2.22
CA LEU A 86 -9.16 -2.00 0.96
C LEU A 86 -9.63 -0.60 0.55
N ILE A 87 -10.22 0.16 1.48
CA ILE A 87 -10.66 1.54 1.22
C ILE A 87 -9.46 2.41 0.86
N ALA A 88 -8.36 2.31 1.62
CA ALA A 88 -7.13 3.04 1.34
C ALA A 88 -6.56 2.71 -0.06
N PHE A 89 -6.58 1.43 -0.44
CA PHE A 89 -6.16 0.98 -1.76
C PHE A 89 -7.04 1.53 -2.89
N VAL A 90 -8.37 1.53 -2.71
CA VAL A 90 -9.31 2.10 -3.69
C VAL A 90 -9.11 3.60 -3.84
N VAL A 91 -8.96 4.34 -2.74
CA VAL A 91 -8.68 5.79 -2.77
C VAL A 91 -7.35 6.07 -3.48
N TRP A 92 -6.31 5.29 -3.19
CA TRP A 92 -5.01 5.40 -3.86
C TRP A 92 -5.12 5.16 -5.37
N LEU A 93 -5.88 4.14 -5.80
CA LEU A 93 -6.13 3.87 -7.22
C LEU A 93 -6.85 5.04 -7.91
N ILE A 94 -7.89 5.59 -7.29
CA ILE A 94 -8.63 6.73 -7.82
C ILE A 94 -7.69 7.93 -8.01
N VAL A 95 -6.88 8.25 -6.99
CA VAL A 95 -5.91 9.34 -7.05
C VAL A 95 -4.86 9.11 -8.15
N LEU A 96 -4.39 7.88 -8.32
CA LEU A 96 -3.45 7.52 -9.38
C LEU A 96 -4.07 7.73 -10.78
N ILE A 97 -5.30 7.28 -10.98
CA ILE A 97 -6.03 7.42 -12.25
C ILE A 97 -6.29 8.90 -12.55
N LEU A 98 -6.83 9.66 -11.60
CA LEU A 98 -7.12 11.09 -11.78
C LEU A 98 -5.85 11.89 -12.08
N HIS A 99 -4.77 11.63 -11.35
CA HIS A 99 -3.50 12.31 -11.58
C HIS A 99 -2.91 11.95 -12.96
N ARG A 100 -2.96 10.67 -13.37
CA ARG A 100 -2.55 10.23 -14.70
C ARG A 100 -3.38 10.88 -15.81
N ALA A 101 -4.70 10.91 -15.67
CA ALA A 101 -5.61 11.54 -16.63
C ALA A 101 -5.34 13.06 -16.73
N SER A 102 -5.09 13.73 -15.61
CA SER A 102 -4.72 15.15 -15.61
C SER A 102 -3.39 15.42 -16.34
N TRP A 103 -2.42 14.51 -16.20
CA TRP A 103 -1.13 14.57 -16.88
C TRP A 103 -1.27 14.40 -18.39
N GLN A 104 -2.10 13.46 -18.84
CA GLN A 104 -2.37 13.27 -20.27
C GLN A 104 -3.02 14.50 -20.89
N LYS A 105 -4.02 15.10 -20.22
CA LYS A 105 -4.70 16.31 -20.71
C LYS A 105 -3.74 17.49 -20.88
N ARG A 106 -2.78 17.66 -19.97
CA ARG A 106 -1.75 18.71 -20.05
C ARG A 106 -0.81 18.51 -21.24
N MET A 107 -0.45 17.27 -21.54
CA MET A 107 0.38 16.94 -22.70
C MET A 107 -0.35 17.21 -24.02
N THR A 108 -1.63 16.82 -24.14
CA THR A 108 -2.43 17.06 -25.35
C THR A 108 -2.70 18.55 -25.58
N ALA A 109 -2.95 19.32 -24.52
CA ALA A 109 -3.16 20.77 -24.63
C ALA A 109 -1.90 21.55 -25.06
N GLY A 110 -0.72 20.96 -24.90
CA GLY A 110 0.56 21.56 -25.31
C GLY A 110 1.00 21.23 -26.74
N VAL A 111 0.28 20.35 -27.46
CA VAL A 111 0.59 20.01 -28.85
C VAL A 111 -0.11 21.00 -29.77
N PRO A 112 0.62 21.91 -30.45
CA PRO A 112 0.00 22.76 -31.47
C PRO A 112 -0.57 21.89 -32.60
N PRO A 113 -1.67 22.33 -33.24
CA PRO A 113 -2.30 21.56 -34.32
C PRO A 113 -1.28 21.29 -35.45
N PRO A 114 -1.38 20.15 -36.16
CA PRO A 114 -0.52 19.85 -37.30
C PRO A 114 -0.57 21.00 -38.32
N ILE A 115 0.59 21.52 -38.68
CA ILE A 115 0.70 22.56 -39.71
C ILE A 115 0.28 21.90 -41.03
N PRO A 116 -0.71 22.45 -41.77
CA PRO A 116 -1.08 21.89 -43.06
C PRO A 116 0.13 21.95 -44.01
N PRO A 117 0.30 20.94 -44.89
CA PRO A 117 1.37 20.95 -45.87
C PRO A 117 1.29 22.22 -46.74
N PRO A 118 2.43 22.80 -47.15
CA PRO A 118 2.43 23.96 -48.03
C PRO A 118 1.63 23.63 -49.28
N ALA A 119 0.71 24.52 -49.66
CA ALA A 119 -0.07 24.39 -50.88
C ALA A 119 0.90 24.15 -52.03
N ALA A 120 0.80 22.99 -52.68
CA ALA A 120 1.56 22.68 -53.87
C ALA A 120 1.26 23.76 -54.90
N THR A 121 2.21 24.66 -55.12
CA THR A 121 2.18 25.60 -56.24
C THR A 121 2.26 24.79 -57.52
N ALA A 122 1.32 25.08 -58.41
CA ALA A 122 1.02 24.41 -59.69
C ALA A 122 2.24 24.21 -60.61
#